data_AF-A0A9W6TL37-F1
#
_entry.id   AF-A0A9W6TL37-F1
#
_cell.length_a   1.000
_cell.length_b   1.000
_cell.length_c   1.000
_cell.angle_alpha   90.00
_cell.angle_beta   90.00
_cell.angle_gamma   90.00
#
_symmetry.space_group_name_H-M   'P 1'
#
loop_
_entity.id
_entity.type
_entity.pdbx_description
1 polymer ?
#
loop_
_entity_poly.entity_id
_entity_poly.type
_entity_poly.pdbx_seq_one_letter_code
_entity_poly.pdbx_strand_id
1 'polypeptide(L)'
;MASFLKLDSTNLVQDGTKSTRKYSFPGSAADFPDVVCAIQSITMYNSEYNIDSFQFQNTTFKLEVPTAATTSIISVSLQEGIYSYEDINRSIQTALVNAGAYLIDSTGNNV
;
A
#
# COMPACT_ATOMS: atom_id res chain seq x y z
N MET A 1 -36.92 -1.62 -14.78
CA MET A 1 -35.58 -1.84 -15.39
C MET A 1 -34.64 -0.84 -14.75
N ALA A 2 -33.63 -1.28 -14.00
CA ALA A 2 -32.67 -0.38 -13.36
C ALA A 2 -31.48 -0.16 -14.29
N SER A 3 -31.10 1.09 -14.51
CA SER A 3 -29.90 1.46 -15.26
C SER A 3 -28.75 1.72 -14.29
N PHE A 4 -27.62 1.07 -14.49
CA PHE A 4 -26.45 1.23 -13.63
C PHE A 4 -25.45 2.21 -14.25
N LEU A 5 -25.05 3.21 -13.46
CA LEU A 5 -23.94 4.09 -13.78
C LEU A 5 -22.70 3.64 -13.01
N LYS A 6 -21.64 3.24 -13.73
CA LYS A 6 -20.35 2.90 -13.13
C LYS A 6 -19.48 4.17 -13.06
N LEU A 7 -18.95 4.46 -11.88
CA LEU A 7 -17.93 5.49 -11.68
C LEU A 7 -16.59 4.82 -11.35
N ASP A 8 -15.56 5.03 -12.16
CA ASP A 8 -14.21 4.49 -11.95
C ASP A 8 -13.11 5.58 -12.01
N SER A 9 -11.85 5.17 -12.14
CA SER A 9 -10.71 6.10 -12.18
C SER A 9 -10.77 7.09 -13.35
N THR A 10 -11.52 6.78 -14.42
CA THR A 10 -11.73 7.69 -15.55
C THR A 10 -12.62 8.88 -15.18
N ASN A 11 -13.41 8.76 -14.11
CA ASN A 11 -14.30 9.80 -13.60
C ASN A 11 -13.66 10.64 -12.50
N LEU A 12 -12.39 10.38 -12.14
CA LEU A 12 -11.72 11.07 -11.05
C LEU A 12 -11.54 12.56 -11.37
N VAL A 13 -11.95 13.42 -10.44
CA VAL A 13 -11.66 14.85 -10.53
C VAL A 13 -10.18 15.05 -10.18
N GLN A 14 -9.47 15.77 -11.04
CA GLN A 14 -8.04 16.07 -10.87
C GLN A 14 -7.87 17.27 -9.93
N ASP A 15 -8.32 17.15 -8.68
CA ASP A 15 -8.21 18.19 -7.65
C ASP A 15 -7.09 17.91 -6.62
N GLY A 16 -6.27 16.89 -6.89
CA GLY A 16 -5.21 16.42 -5.99
C GLY A 16 -5.73 15.51 -4.87
N THR A 17 -7.05 15.41 -4.68
CA THR A 17 -7.70 14.48 -3.76
C THR A 17 -8.31 13.32 -4.53
N LYS A 18 -8.19 12.08 -4.01
CA LYS A 18 -8.72 10.89 -4.69
C LYS A 18 -10.18 10.57 -4.28
N SER A 19 -10.93 11.58 -3.82
CA SER A 19 -12.24 11.42 -3.17
C SER A 19 -13.42 11.78 -4.08
N THR A 20 -13.23 12.58 -5.12
CA THR A 20 -14.33 13.07 -5.96
C THR A 20 -14.35 12.40 -7.33
N ARG A 21 -15.51 11.87 -7.72
CA ARG A 21 -15.77 11.36 -9.08
C ARG A 21 -16.93 12.09 -9.73
N LYS A 22 -16.78 12.46 -10.99
CA LYS A 22 -17.78 13.19 -11.77
C LYS A 22 -18.09 12.46 -13.07
N TYR A 23 -19.38 12.30 -13.37
CA TYR A 23 -19.87 11.82 -14.65
C TYR A 23 -20.61 12.92 -15.38
N SER A 24 -20.28 13.12 -16.65
CA SER A 24 -20.94 14.08 -17.53
C SER A 24 -21.78 13.30 -18.54
N PHE A 25 -23.09 13.54 -18.54
CA PHE A 25 -23.98 12.90 -19.50
C PHE A 25 -23.72 13.46 -20.92
N PRO A 26 -23.60 12.60 -21.94
CA PRO A 26 -23.45 13.05 -23.32
C PRO A 26 -24.76 13.67 -23.83
N GLY A 27 -24.67 14.79 -24.57
CA GLY A 27 -25.76 15.32 -25.39
C GLY A 27 -26.53 16.53 -24.86
N SER A 28 -26.62 16.77 -23.55
CA SER A 28 -27.20 17.98 -22.93
C SER A 28 -27.15 17.86 -21.39
N ALA A 29 -27.79 18.80 -20.67
CA ALA A 29 -28.15 18.58 -19.27
C ALA A 29 -29.02 17.32 -19.14
N ALA A 30 -28.73 16.48 -18.16
CA ALA A 30 -29.60 15.38 -17.76
C ALA A 30 -30.54 15.91 -16.67
N ASP A 31 -31.84 15.79 -16.91
CA ASP A 31 -32.87 16.06 -15.91
C ASP A 31 -33.42 14.74 -15.37
N PHE A 32 -33.67 14.68 -14.07
CA PHE A 32 -34.12 13.48 -13.36
C PHE A 32 -35.45 13.74 -12.63
N PRO A 33 -36.54 14.09 -13.34
CA PRO A 33 -37.83 14.29 -12.70
C PRO A 33 -38.35 12.95 -12.17
N ASP A 34 -38.75 12.94 -10.89
CA ASP A 34 -39.35 11.78 -10.20
C ASP A 34 -38.49 10.51 -10.17
N VAL A 35 -37.16 10.64 -10.24
CA VAL A 35 -36.22 9.50 -10.15
C VAL A 35 -35.63 9.38 -8.74
N VAL A 36 -35.64 8.17 -8.18
CA VAL A 36 -34.91 7.84 -6.95
C VAL A 36 -33.54 7.27 -7.32
N CYS A 37 -32.48 7.95 -6.92
CA CYS A 37 -31.12 7.42 -7.00
C CYS A 37 -30.76 6.71 -5.70
N ALA A 38 -30.23 5.49 -5.80
CA ALA A 38 -29.72 4.74 -4.66
C ALA A 38 -28.32 4.21 -4.97
N ILE A 39 -27.47 4.19 -3.95
CA ILE A 39 -26.14 3.60 -4.05
C ILE A 39 -26.28 2.09 -3.94
N GLN A 40 -25.92 1.37 -5.00
CA GLN A 40 -25.94 -0.09 -5.00
C GLN A 40 -24.76 -0.67 -4.19
N SER A 41 -23.56 -0.12 -4.38
CA SER A 41 -22.34 -0.59 -3.72
C SER A 41 -21.24 0.46 -3.80
N ILE A 42 -20.39 0.52 -2.78
CA ILE A 42 -19.14 1.28 -2.79
C ILE A 42 -18.01 0.30 -2.47
N THR A 43 -16.99 0.28 -3.33
CA THR A 43 -15.74 -0.44 -3.07
C THR A 43 -14.61 0.58 -3.01
N MET A 44 -13.94 0.64 -1.86
CA MET A 44 -12.76 1.49 -1.66
C MET A 44 -11.63 0.61 -1.13
N TYR A 45 -10.42 0.80 -1.68
CA TYR A 45 -9.22 0.25 -1.05
C TYR A 45 -8.96 0.99 0.26
N ASN A 46 -8.41 0.29 1.25
CA ASN A 46 -7.96 0.93 2.48
C ASN A 46 -6.93 2.01 2.12
N SER A 47 -7.22 3.25 2.49
CA SER A 47 -6.37 4.41 2.22
C SER A 47 -5.44 4.74 3.39
N GLU A 48 -5.48 3.95 4.46
CA GLU A 48 -4.64 4.16 5.63
C GLU A 48 -3.32 3.42 5.46
N TYR A 49 -2.23 4.18 5.45
CA TYR A 49 -0.89 3.63 5.48
C TYR A 49 -0.52 3.33 6.92
N ASN A 50 0.00 2.13 7.19
CA ASN A 50 0.57 1.80 8.49
C ASN A 50 2.07 2.11 8.56
N ILE A 51 2.71 2.35 7.41
CA ILE A 51 4.08 2.85 7.30
C ILE A 51 4.04 4.25 6.68
N ASP A 52 4.44 5.26 7.46
CA ASP A 52 4.37 6.68 7.09
C ASP A 52 5.48 7.48 7.80
N SER A 53 6.27 8.25 7.03
CA SER A 53 7.41 8.98 7.59
C SER A 53 7.00 10.24 8.35
N PHE A 54 5.87 10.83 8.02
CA PHE A 54 5.40 12.08 8.60
C PHE A 54 4.60 11.86 9.88
N GLN A 55 3.67 10.89 9.85
CA GLN A 55 2.75 10.61 10.94
C GLN A 55 3.36 9.68 12.00
N PHE A 56 4.11 8.65 11.57
CA PHE A 56 4.60 7.60 12.47
C PHE A 56 6.13 7.51 12.57
N GLN A 57 6.86 8.12 11.64
CA GLN A 57 8.33 8.04 11.56
C GLN A 57 8.86 6.60 11.58
N ASN A 58 8.09 5.66 11.00
CA ASN A 58 8.33 4.22 11.09
C ASN A 58 8.80 3.60 9.77
N THR A 59 9.31 4.41 8.84
CA THR A 59 9.83 3.96 7.54
C THR A 59 11.21 3.32 7.62
N THR A 60 11.92 3.46 8.74
CA THR A 60 13.24 2.86 8.91
C THR A 60 13.40 2.21 10.27
N PHE A 61 14.12 1.11 10.31
CA PHE A 61 14.51 0.44 11.54
C PHE A 61 15.85 -0.26 11.37
N LYS A 62 16.51 -0.56 12.48
CA LYS A 62 17.86 -1.11 12.51
C LYS A 62 17.88 -2.42 13.26
N LEU A 63 18.61 -3.39 12.73
CA LEU A 63 18.90 -4.65 13.39
C LEU A 63 20.38 -4.72 13.68
N GLU A 64 20.72 -5.00 14.92
CA GLU A 64 22.07 -5.40 15.30
C GLU A 64 22.19 -6.91 15.13
N VAL A 65 23.11 -7.34 14.28
CA VAL A 65 23.34 -8.75 13.97
C VAL A 65 24.78 -9.15 14.30
N PRO A 66 25.01 -10.36 14.83
CA PRO A 66 26.35 -10.87 15.02
C PRO A 66 27.00 -11.21 13.67
N THR A 67 28.21 -10.73 13.44
CA THR A 67 29.07 -11.09 12.31
C THR A 67 30.39 -11.63 12.84
N ALA A 68 30.54 -12.95 12.81
CA ALA A 68 31.70 -13.67 13.37
C ALA A 68 32.07 -13.19 14.80
N ALA A 69 33.13 -12.40 14.94
CA ALA A 69 33.65 -11.91 16.22
C ALA A 69 33.12 -10.51 16.65
N THR A 70 32.29 -9.86 15.83
CA THR A 70 31.77 -8.51 16.05
C THR A 70 30.26 -8.43 15.85
N THR A 71 29.66 -7.27 16.14
CA THR A 71 28.28 -6.97 15.71
C THR A 71 28.30 -6.00 14.53
N SER A 72 27.28 -6.08 13.68
CA SER A 72 27.06 -5.19 12.54
C SER A 72 25.63 -4.67 12.58
N ILE A 73 25.45 -3.42 12.16
CA ILE A 73 24.13 -2.78 12.13
C ILE A 73 23.62 -2.78 10.69
N ILE A 74 22.49 -3.45 10.47
CA ILE A 74 21.78 -3.46 9.19
C ILE A 74 20.59 -2.51 9.30
N SER A 75 20.53 -1.54 8.39
CA SER A 75 19.38 -0.63 8.29
C SER A 75 18.40 -1.15 7.24
N VAL A 76 17.12 -1.23 7.60
CA VAL A 76 16.03 -1.60 6.70
C VAL A 76 15.18 -0.36 6.49
N SER A 77 14.90 -0.03 5.23
CA SER A 77 13.99 1.06 4.85
C SER A 77 12.81 0.54 4.06
N LEU A 78 11.61 0.90 4.49
CA LEU A 78 10.35 0.63 3.83
C LEU A 78 9.85 1.91 3.15
N GLN A 79 9.29 1.79 1.95
CA GLN A 79 8.54 2.90 1.35
C GLN A 79 7.21 3.08 2.08
N GLU A 80 6.67 4.29 2.07
CA GLU A 80 5.36 4.58 2.66
C GLU A 80 4.26 3.76 1.99
N GLY A 81 3.36 3.20 2.80
CA GLY A 81 2.31 2.33 2.29
C GLY A 81 1.66 1.44 3.35
N ILE A 82 0.92 0.45 2.86
CA ILE A 82 0.28 -0.57 3.68
C ILE A 82 1.05 -1.88 3.59
N TYR A 83 1.52 -2.37 4.73
CA TYR A 83 2.29 -3.62 4.83
C TYR A 83 1.61 -4.58 5.79
N SER A 84 1.52 -5.85 5.40
CA SER A 84 1.26 -6.92 6.37
C SER A 84 2.53 -7.24 7.17
N TYR A 85 2.40 -7.96 8.29
CA TYR A 85 3.56 -8.48 9.01
C TYR A 85 4.43 -9.40 8.13
N GLU A 86 3.82 -10.11 7.18
CA GLU A 86 4.55 -10.96 6.24
C GLU A 86 5.43 -10.12 5.29
N ASP A 87 4.90 -9.01 4.77
CA ASP A 87 5.66 -8.12 3.88
C ASP A 87 6.85 -7.49 4.59
N ILE A 88 6.66 -7.06 5.85
CA ILE A 88 7.73 -6.52 6.68
C ILE A 88 8.80 -7.59 6.91
N ASN A 89 8.40 -8.80 7.34
CA ASN A 89 9.34 -9.90 7.56
C ASN A 89 10.14 -10.25 6.31
N ARG A 90 9.49 -10.26 5.14
CA ARG A 90 10.15 -10.49 3.86
C ARG A 90 11.17 -9.39 3.54
N SER A 91 10.85 -8.12 3.81
CA SER A 91 11.79 -7.02 3.62
C SER A 91 13.00 -7.14 4.55
N ILE A 92 12.79 -7.56 5.80
CA ILE A 92 13.87 -7.81 6.76
C ILE A 92 14.77 -8.93 6.25
N GLN A 93 14.20 -10.08 5.91
CA GLN A 93 14.96 -11.22 5.39
C GLN A 93 15.76 -10.85 4.15
N THR A 94 15.15 -10.09 3.22
CA THR A 94 15.85 -9.61 2.02
C THR A 94 17.05 -8.73 2.37
N ALA A 95 16.91 -7.81 3.33
CA ALA A 95 18.00 -6.95 3.77
C ALA A 95 19.12 -7.76 4.46
N LEU A 96 18.76 -8.74 5.30
CA LEU A 96 19.71 -9.64 5.96
C LEU A 96 20.49 -10.49 4.95
N VAL A 97 19.80 -11.10 3.97
CA VAL A 97 20.42 -11.92 2.92
C VAL A 97 21.39 -11.10 2.07
N ASN A 98 20.98 -9.89 1.66
CA ASN A 98 21.85 -8.99 0.89
C ASN A 98 23.09 -8.54 1.67
N ALA A 99 22.98 -8.44 2.99
CA ALA A 99 24.10 -8.12 3.88
C ALA A 99 24.96 -9.33 4.26
N GLY A 100 24.62 -10.54 3.80
CA GLY A 100 25.33 -11.77 4.19
C GLY A 100 25.02 -12.25 5.61
N ALA A 101 24.02 -11.67 6.28
CA ALA A 101 23.66 -11.96 7.66
C ALA A 101 22.61 -13.07 7.76
N TYR A 102 22.94 -14.25 7.23
CA TYR A 102 22.11 -15.44 7.29
C TYR A 102 22.91 -16.62 7.86
N LEU A 103 22.20 -17.55 8.49
CA LEU A 103 22.82 -18.78 8.99
C LEU A 103 22.98 -19.76 7.82
N ILE A 104 24.14 -20.40 7.77
CA ILE A 104 24.38 -21.55 6.90
C ILE A 104 24.53 -22.80 7.77
N ASP A 105 23.96 -23.92 7.32
CA ASP A 105 24.18 -25.21 7.94
C ASP A 105 25.60 -25.73 7.62
N SER A 106 26.00 -26.84 8.25
CA SER A 106 27.30 -27.49 8.00
C SER A 106 27.50 -27.99 6.57
N THR A 107 26.44 -28.01 5.76
CA THR A 107 26.42 -28.41 4.35
C THR A 107 26.40 -27.21 3.40
N GLY A 108 26.37 -25.98 3.93
CA GLY A 108 26.37 -24.74 3.15
C GLY A 108 25.00 -24.30 2.66
N ASN A 109 23.90 -24.87 3.15
CA ASN A 109 22.56 -24.41 2.83
C ASN A 109 22.15 -23.27 3.77
N ASN A 110 21.35 -22.33 3.26
CA ASN A 110 20.73 -21.30 4.08
C ASN A 110 19.69 -21.95 5.01
N VAL A 111 19.72 -21.58 6.29
CA VAL A 111 18.82 -22.08 7.35
C VAL A 111 17.69 -21.10 7.63
#